data_AF-A0A0D8BS99-F1
#
_entry.id   AF-A0A0D8BS99-F1
#
_cell.length_a   1.000
_cell.length_b   1.000
_cell.length_c   1.000
_cell.angle_alpha   90.00
_cell.angle_beta   90.00
_cell.angle_gamma   90.00
#
_symmetry.space_group_name_H-M   'P 1'
#
loop_
_entity.id
_entity.type
_entity.pdbx_description
1 polymer ?
#
loop_
_entity_poly.entity_id
_entity_poly.type
_entity_poly.pdbx_seq_one_letter_code
_entity_poly.pdbx_strand_id
1 'polypeptide(L)'
;MSKNKNYKRGRELEYRIKKELTNAGFFGATRSAGSHGVFDVVAVAPLSYVLFVQAKRTKEKLNPETAYKEDLEKCRELAKVLPRETQLELWVWTDHKGWTDKLVIKQAGELYNKGVDAR
;
A
#
# COMPACT_ATOMS: atom_id res chain seq x y z
N MET A 1 18.00 13.01 -17.73
CA MET A 1 16.68 13.17 -17.07
C MET A 1 16.83 12.90 -15.57
N SER A 2 16.57 13.88 -14.71
CA SER A 2 17.05 13.84 -13.31
C SER A 2 16.29 12.83 -12.44
N LYS A 3 17.00 11.79 -11.94
CA LYS A 3 16.56 10.86 -10.87
C LYS A 3 15.84 11.57 -9.70
N ASN A 4 16.22 12.81 -9.41
CA ASN A 4 15.65 13.64 -8.34
C ASN A 4 14.15 13.96 -8.47
N LYS A 5 13.60 14.10 -9.69
CA LYS A 5 12.19 14.49 -9.85
C LYS A 5 11.25 13.35 -9.48
N ASN A 6 11.52 12.13 -9.97
CA ASN A 6 10.71 10.95 -9.65
C ASN A 6 10.80 10.61 -8.16
N TYR A 7 12.01 10.71 -7.58
CA TYR A 7 12.23 10.51 -6.16
C TYR A 7 11.45 11.51 -5.28
N LYS A 8 11.46 12.80 -5.65
CA LYS A 8 10.66 13.83 -4.97
C LYS A 8 9.15 13.54 -5.06
N ARG A 9 8.67 13.06 -6.22
CA ARG A 9 7.25 12.76 -6.45
C ARG A 9 6.75 11.55 -5.68
N GLY A 10 7.53 10.48 -5.60
CA GLY A 10 7.23 9.35 -4.72
C GLY A 10 7.21 9.80 -3.26
N ARG A 11 8.19 10.64 -2.89
CA ARG A 11 8.28 11.15 -1.53
C ARG A 11 7.08 11.98 -1.09
N GLU A 12 6.60 12.84 -1.97
CA GLU A 12 5.39 13.63 -1.76
C GLU A 12 4.17 12.73 -1.50
N LEU A 13 4.03 11.65 -2.27
CA LEU A 13 2.91 10.72 -2.13
C LEU A 13 2.90 10.04 -0.75
N GLU A 14 4.05 9.56 -0.31
CA GLU A 14 4.20 8.93 1.00
C GLU A 14 3.88 9.91 2.15
N TYR A 15 4.21 11.20 2.01
CA TYR A 15 3.79 12.21 2.99
C TYR A 15 2.27 12.43 3.00
N ARG A 16 1.61 12.35 1.84
CA ARG A 16 0.13 12.42 1.76
C ARG A 16 -0.50 11.24 2.50
N ILE A 17 0.00 10.02 2.28
CA ILE A 17 -0.45 8.81 3.00
C ILE A 17 -0.26 9.00 4.51
N LYS A 18 0.92 9.42 4.95
CA LYS A 18 1.19 9.67 6.37
C LYS A 18 0.19 10.64 6.99
N LYS A 19 -0.07 11.78 6.32
CA LYS A 19 -1.03 12.77 6.80
C LYS A 19 -2.43 12.18 6.91
N GLU A 20 -2.87 11.43 5.90
CA GLU A 20 -4.19 10.82 5.89
C GLU A 20 -4.36 9.76 6.98
N LEU A 21 -3.38 8.87 7.14
CA LEU A 21 -3.39 7.87 8.20
C LEU A 21 -3.35 8.50 9.59
N THR A 22 -2.53 9.55 9.78
CA THR A 22 -2.47 10.28 11.05
C THR A 22 -3.82 10.92 11.37
N ASN A 23 -4.47 11.55 10.38
CA ASN A 23 -5.80 12.15 10.55
C ASN A 23 -6.88 11.09 10.82
N ALA A 24 -6.70 9.87 10.32
CA ALA A 24 -7.57 8.73 10.60
C ALA A 24 -7.26 8.05 11.95
N GLY A 25 -6.33 8.57 12.75
CA GLY A 25 -6.00 8.08 14.08
C GLY A 25 -4.96 6.96 14.11
N PHE A 26 -4.29 6.67 13.00
CA PHE A 26 -3.17 5.72 12.98
C PHE A 26 -1.92 6.33 13.62
N PHE A 27 -1.17 5.51 14.34
CA PHE A 27 0.10 5.89 14.96
C PHE A 27 1.30 5.44 14.14
N GLY A 28 2.41 6.17 14.28
CA GLY A 28 3.72 5.72 13.79
C GLY A 28 3.78 5.52 12.27
N ALA A 29 3.03 6.30 11.48
CA ALA A 29 3.08 6.24 10.02
C ALA A 29 4.51 6.55 9.53
N THR A 30 5.26 5.52 9.18
CA THR A 30 6.68 5.59 8.77
C THR A 30 6.85 5.12 7.34
N ARG A 31 7.89 5.64 6.68
CA ARG A 31 8.25 5.26 5.32
C ARG A 31 9.29 4.15 5.36
N SER A 32 9.24 3.22 4.42
CA SER A 32 10.35 2.30 4.23
C SER A 32 11.58 3.07 3.71
N ALA A 33 12.74 2.82 4.31
CA ALA A 33 13.98 3.42 3.85
C ALA A 33 14.38 2.75 2.52
N GLY A 34 14.32 3.48 1.42
CA GLY A 34 15.00 3.11 0.17
C GLY A 34 14.15 2.62 -1.01
N SER A 35 12.81 2.61 -0.96
CA SER A 35 11.95 2.18 -2.11
C SER A 35 12.27 0.80 -2.72
N HIS A 36 13.05 -0.03 -2.01
CA HIS A 36 13.39 -1.41 -2.41
C HIS A 36 12.51 -2.46 -1.71
N GLY A 37 11.70 -2.04 -0.73
CA GLY A 37 10.74 -2.90 -0.05
C GLY A 37 9.42 -3.03 -0.81
N VAL A 38 8.62 -4.02 -0.40
CA VAL A 38 7.28 -4.30 -0.96
C VAL A 38 6.24 -3.26 -0.54
N PHE A 39 6.54 -2.46 0.49
CA PHE A 39 5.65 -1.42 1.03
C PHE A 39 6.37 -0.08 1.12
N ASP A 40 5.65 1.00 0.86
CA ASP A 40 6.14 2.36 0.97
C ASP A 40 5.88 2.96 2.35
N VAL A 41 4.72 2.65 2.97
CA VAL A 41 4.32 3.17 4.28
C VAL A 41 3.85 2.05 5.21
N VAL A 42 4.21 2.16 6.49
CA VAL A 42 3.71 1.29 7.57
C VAL A 42 3.10 2.16 8.66
N ALA A 43 1.93 1.79 9.17
CA ALA A 43 1.26 2.51 10.25
C ALA A 43 0.55 1.52 11.20
N VAL A 44 0.28 1.94 12.43
CA VAL A 44 -0.39 1.10 13.44
C VAL A 44 -1.79 1.63 13.69
N ALA A 45 -2.80 0.80 13.45
CA ALA A 45 -4.15 1.06 13.92
C ALA A 45 -4.21 0.82 15.45
N PRO A 46 -4.71 1.77 16.25
CA PRO A 46 -4.72 1.65 17.71
C PRO A 46 -5.40 0.36 18.16
N LEU A 47 -4.71 -0.42 19.00
CA LEU A 47 -5.24 -1.67 19.62
C LEU A 47 -5.73 -2.73 18.61
N SER A 48 -5.34 -2.66 17.34
CA SER A 48 -5.96 -3.48 16.30
C SER A 48 -4.94 -4.17 15.39
N TYR A 49 -4.40 -3.48 14.39
CA TYR A 49 -3.56 -4.09 13.36
C TYR A 49 -2.44 -3.17 12.89
N VAL A 50 -1.44 -3.75 12.25
CA VAL A 50 -0.44 -3.01 11.48
C VAL A 50 -0.88 -2.91 10.03
N LEU A 51 -0.96 -1.70 9.50
CA LEU A 51 -1.27 -1.42 8.10
C LEU A 51 0.03 -1.25 7.30
N PHE A 52 0.16 -2.04 6.26
CA PHE A 52 1.18 -1.91 5.22
C PHE A 52 0.53 -1.32 3.96
N VAL A 53 1.12 -0.26 3.39
CA VAL A 53 0.63 0.41 2.19
C VAL A 53 1.72 0.40 1.12
N GLN A 54 1.40 -0.14 -0.04
CA GLN A 54 2.13 0.06 -1.28
C GLN A 54 1.50 1.22 -2.06
N ALA A 55 2.30 2.22 -2.44
CA ALA A 55 1.82 3.46 -3.02
C ALA A 55 2.18 3.55 -4.51
N LYS A 56 1.20 3.86 -5.35
CA LYS A 56 1.40 4.08 -6.78
C LYS A 56 0.87 5.44 -7.19
N ARG A 57 1.56 6.06 -8.14
CA ARG A 57 1.17 7.34 -8.73
C ARG A 57 1.04 7.19 -10.24
N THR A 58 -0.03 7.71 -10.79
CA THR A 58 -0.28 7.75 -12.23
C THR A 58 -0.77 9.15 -12.65
N LYS A 59 -0.62 9.46 -13.94
CA LYS A 59 -1.14 10.70 -14.53
C LYS A 59 -2.63 10.59 -14.87
N GLU A 60 -3.08 9.38 -15.18
CA GLU A 60 -4.44 9.08 -15.62
C GLU A 60 -4.99 7.86 -14.87
N LYS A 61 -6.32 7.76 -14.81
CA LYS A 61 -6.96 6.63 -14.12
C LYS A 61 -6.71 5.36 -14.93
N LEU A 62 -6.19 4.34 -14.26
CA LEU A 62 -5.89 3.03 -14.82
C LEU A 62 -6.61 1.96 -13.99
N ASN A 63 -6.73 0.74 -14.53
CA ASN A 63 -7.13 -0.41 -13.72
C ASN A 63 -5.91 -0.91 -12.93
N PRO A 64 -5.92 -0.85 -11.58
CA PRO A 64 -4.75 -1.22 -10.78
C PRO A 64 -4.35 -2.69 -10.90
N GLU A 65 -5.32 -3.59 -11.09
CA GLU A 65 -5.07 -5.05 -11.23
C GLU A 65 -4.20 -5.38 -12.45
N THR A 66 -4.35 -4.63 -13.54
CA THR A 66 -3.53 -4.81 -14.75
C THR A 66 -2.29 -3.94 -14.72
N ALA A 67 -2.41 -2.67 -14.32
CA ALA A 67 -1.30 -1.71 -14.35
C ALA A 67 -0.19 -2.01 -13.34
N TYR A 68 -0.53 -2.65 -12.22
CA TYR A 68 0.40 -2.94 -11.11
C TYR A 68 0.44 -4.43 -10.77
N LYS A 69 0.23 -5.29 -11.78
CA LYS A 69 0.15 -6.75 -11.61
C LYS A 69 1.34 -7.33 -10.81
N GLU A 70 2.57 -6.95 -11.16
CA GLU A 70 3.78 -7.47 -10.47
C GLU A 70 3.87 -7.03 -9.01
N ASP A 71 3.50 -5.79 -8.70
CA ASP A 71 3.46 -5.29 -7.33
C ASP A 71 2.37 -6.01 -6.52
N LEU A 72 1.21 -6.22 -7.13
CA LEU A 72 0.11 -6.98 -6.53
C LEU A 72 0.50 -8.43 -6.28
N GLU A 73 1.19 -9.09 -7.21
CA GLU A 73 1.71 -10.45 -7.02
C GLU A 73 2.69 -10.51 -5.84
N LYS A 74 3.66 -9.58 -5.76
CA LYS A 74 4.59 -9.50 -4.61
C LYS A 74 3.85 -9.28 -3.29
N CYS A 75 2.87 -8.38 -3.27
CA CYS A 75 2.04 -8.13 -2.10
C CYS A 75 1.23 -9.38 -1.70
N ARG A 76 0.67 -10.10 -2.67
CA ARG A 76 -0.10 -11.33 -2.43
C ARG A 76 0.77 -12.47 -1.91
N GLU A 77 1.98 -12.63 -2.43
CA GLU A 77 2.93 -13.62 -1.91
C GLU A 77 3.32 -13.30 -0.46
N LEU A 78 3.59 -12.03 -0.16
CA LEU A 78 3.90 -11.60 1.20
C LEU A 78 2.68 -11.76 2.13
N ALA A 79 1.47 -11.46 1.66
CA ALA A 79 0.24 -11.62 2.42
C ALA A 79 0.03 -13.04 2.97
N LYS A 80 0.51 -14.07 2.27
CA LYS A 80 0.42 -15.49 2.71
C LYS A 80 1.18 -15.76 4.01
N VAL A 81 2.23 -14.99 4.31
CA VAL A 81 3.08 -15.19 5.48
C VAL A 81 2.90 -14.09 6.54
N LEU A 82 2.09 -13.07 6.26
CA LEU A 82 1.81 -12.00 7.21
C LEU A 82 0.82 -12.45 8.30
N PRO A 83 1.01 -12.04 9.57
CA PRO A 83 0.13 -12.42 10.66
C PRO A 83 -1.30 -11.87 10.50
N ARG A 84 -2.25 -12.40 11.27
CA ARG A 84 -3.67 -12.00 11.20
C ARG A 84 -3.85 -10.52 11.49
N GLU A 85 -3.08 -9.97 12.42
CA GLU A 85 -3.12 -8.59 12.90
C GLU A 85 -2.45 -7.60 11.93
N THR A 86 -2.52 -7.89 10.63
CA THR A 86 -1.96 -7.05 9.57
C THR A 86 -2.94 -6.85 8.45
N GLN A 87 -2.98 -5.62 7.94
CA GLN A 87 -3.70 -5.25 6.73
C GLN A 87 -2.67 -4.83 5.68
N LEU A 88 -2.88 -5.26 4.44
CA LEU A 88 -2.03 -4.89 3.32
C LEU A 88 -2.88 -4.28 2.22
N GLU A 89 -2.52 -3.07 1.81
CA GLU A 89 -3.24 -2.32 0.78
C GLU A 89 -2.32 -1.77 -0.31
N LEU A 90 -2.88 -1.59 -1.51
CA LEU A 90 -2.27 -0.81 -2.59
C LEU A 90 -3.10 0.44 -2.84
N TRP A 91 -2.47 1.62 -2.72
CA TRP A 91 -3.12 2.93 -2.88
C TRP A 91 -2.65 3.58 -4.17
N VAL A 92 -3.59 4.03 -5.00
CA VAL A 92 -3.29 4.70 -6.28
C VAL A 92 -3.72 6.15 -6.22
N TRP A 93 -2.74 7.04 -6.41
CA TRP A 93 -2.97 8.46 -6.61
C TRP A 93 -2.91 8.81 -8.09
N THR A 94 -3.97 9.42 -8.58
CA THR A 94 -4.00 10.00 -9.92
C THR A 94 -3.78 11.51 -9.83
N ASP A 95 -2.82 12.04 -10.60
CA ASP A 95 -2.51 13.47 -10.64
C ASP A 95 -3.79 14.31 -10.84
N HIS A 96 -3.93 15.37 -10.04
CA HIS A 96 -5.09 16.28 -9.99
C HIS A 96 -6.44 15.67 -9.58
N LYS A 97 -6.53 14.34 -9.40
CA LYS A 97 -7.77 13.65 -8.98
C LYS A 97 -7.73 13.12 -7.56
N GLY A 98 -6.54 12.89 -7.01
CA GLY A 98 -6.38 12.36 -5.66
C GLY A 98 -6.31 10.84 -5.63
N TRP A 99 -6.72 10.24 -4.51
CA TRP A 99 -6.82 8.79 -4.37
C TRP A 99 -7.96 8.27 -5.25
N THR A 100 -7.62 7.53 -6.30
CA THR A 100 -8.62 6.92 -7.18
C THR A 100 -8.95 5.50 -6.75
N ASP A 101 -8.02 4.82 -6.09
CA ASP A 101 -8.16 3.42 -5.70
C ASP A 101 -7.40 3.15 -4.39
N LYS A 102 -8.00 2.34 -3.52
CA LYS A 102 -7.39 1.75 -2.32
C LYS A 102 -7.82 0.30 -2.25
N LEU A 103 -6.96 -0.59 -2.73
CA LEU A 103 -7.26 -2.00 -2.85
C LEU A 103 -6.76 -2.71 -1.60
N VAL A 104 -7.67 -3.36 -0.88
CA VAL A 104 -7.30 -4.27 0.21
C VAL A 104 -6.86 -5.59 -0.39
N ILE A 105 -5.58 -5.91 -0.20
CA ILE A 105 -4.96 -7.16 -0.68
C ILE A 105 -5.10 -8.25 0.39
N LYS A 106 -4.93 -7.86 1.65
CA LYS A 106 -5.20 -8.70 2.82
C LYS A 106 -5.89 -7.86 3.88
N GLN A 107 -7.03 -8.32 4.36
CA GLN A 107 -7.76 -7.70 5.46
C GLN A 107 -7.19 -8.17 6.81
N ALA A 108 -7.10 -7.27 7.78
CA ALA A 108 -6.76 -7.68 9.15
C ALA A 108 -7.84 -8.60 9.74
N GLY A 109 -7.41 -9.59 10.53
CA GLY A 109 -8.26 -10.67 11.05
C GLY A 109 -8.31 -11.91 10.15
N GLU A 110 -7.99 -11.77 8.87
CA GLU A 110 -7.94 -12.86 7.92
C GLU A 110 -6.51 -13.43 7.80
N LEU A 111 -6.42 -14.77 7.72
CA LEU A 111 -5.28 -15.41 7.09
C LEU A 111 -5.51 -15.32 5.58
N TYR A 112 -4.51 -14.86 4.82
CA TYR A 112 -4.63 -14.76 3.38
C TYR A 112 -4.67 -16.18 2.78
N ASN A 113 -5.88 -16.70 2.61
CA ASN A 113 -6.14 -18.01 2.03
C ASN A 113 -6.67 -17.80 0.62
N LYS A 114 -5.80 -17.71 -0.38
CA LYS A 114 -6.26 -17.86 -1.76
C LYS A 114 -6.34 -19.36 -2.07
N GLY A 115 -7.46 -19.98 -1.67
CA GLY A 115 -7.84 -21.34 -2.05
C GLY A 115 -6.90 -22.44 -1.53
N VAL A 116 -7.28 -23.08 -0.42
CA VAL A 116 -7.43 -24.54 -0.55
C VAL A 116 -8.66 -24.68 -1.43
N ASP A 117 -8.45 -25.10 -2.67
CA ASP A 117 -9.56 -25.40 -3.57
C ASP A 117 -10.56 -26.30 -2.84
N ALA A 118 -11.80 -25.82 -2.74
CA ALA A 118 -12.92 -26.71 -2.53
C ALA A 118 -13.06 -27.56 -3.80
N ARG A 119 -12.35 -28.70 -3.83
CA ARG A 119 -12.70 -29.90 -4.60
C ARG A 119 -12.32 -31.13 -3.81
#